data_AF-A0AA43HQR9-F1
#
_entry.id   AF-A0AA43HQR9-F1
#
_cell.length_a   1.000
_cell.length_b   1.000
_cell.length_c   1.000
_cell.angle_alpha   90.00
_cell.angle_beta   90.00
_cell.angle_gamma   90.00
#
_symmetry.space_group_name_H-M   'P 1'
#
loop_
_entity.id
_entity.type
_entity.pdbx_description
1 polymer ?
#
loop_
_entity_poly.entity_id
_entity_poly.type
_entity_poly.pdbx_seq_one_letter_code
_entity_poly.pdbx_strand_id
1 'polypeptide(L)'
;MNKYLNLAITLIACIISIPALSQVTIGMGEAPAKTALLQIKDQSADGNNITSKTGGVLLPRVGLINLKTLQPFMDPSDTGYADEKKASIGLFVYNMNKSEPDSIYPGLYYWDGEQWDLLNARKSGGGDVGGTVDPVEPPIANLEDPEALKLSNCYIVGNGSTVDIPVIKGYAVWNQLLNVDRLDLEGTTTVDLLWQDHDNLVTSVSLADGDKGPLSYIRVKVNSQSLVGNAIVTLKINGLVYWSWHIWVTDYDPTQTSGQKAYNGSTFMDRNLGATNATQGNIGSKGLFYQWGRKDPFPGSSTTVSTQEKTLYTIANSNFNILKVEMQTMPAIQGNYIQNAIRNPGTFYFSSGRLGDWYTDDKTVKNDHLWENSDGTKAPNDPCPPGWRVPASGTGDTTPWAGLVSGGNFDAGKGEDYPDAGYYPAAGYRAADTGELISVGTQGNVWYGSALAEESESFRLKFEAYSTLPSERGARASGFSVRCVKE
;
A
#
# COMPACT_ATOMS: atom_id res chain seq x y z
N MET A 1 85.83 -16.03 -1.15
CA MET A 1 84.99 -15.29 -2.11
C MET A 1 83.68 -16.01 -2.52
N ASN A 2 83.46 -17.29 -2.18
CA ASN A 2 82.33 -18.09 -2.73
C ASN A 2 81.12 -18.33 -1.81
N LYS A 3 81.11 -17.91 -0.54
CA LYS A 3 79.95 -18.14 0.35
C LYS A 3 78.95 -16.97 0.40
N TYR A 4 79.39 -15.75 0.08
CA TYR A 4 78.53 -14.57 0.08
C TYR A 4 77.83 -14.31 -1.26
N LEU A 5 78.35 -14.87 -2.35
CA LEU A 5 77.75 -14.72 -3.69
C LEU A 5 76.45 -15.55 -3.83
N ASN A 6 76.44 -16.77 -3.28
CA ASN A 6 75.23 -17.60 -3.30
C ASN A 6 74.14 -17.08 -2.35
N LEU A 7 74.52 -16.48 -1.20
CA LEU A 7 73.53 -15.88 -0.30
C LEU A 7 72.94 -14.59 -0.91
N ALA A 8 73.75 -13.80 -1.61
CA ALA A 8 73.28 -12.60 -2.30
C ALA A 8 72.35 -12.92 -3.48
N ILE A 9 72.63 -13.97 -4.25
CA ILE A 9 71.77 -14.38 -5.38
C ILE A 9 70.44 -14.96 -4.89
N THR A 10 70.41 -15.71 -3.78
CA THR A 10 69.17 -16.21 -3.18
C THR A 10 68.35 -15.10 -2.51
N LEU A 11 68.99 -14.07 -1.92
CA LEU A 11 68.28 -12.92 -1.36
C LEU A 11 67.70 -12.01 -2.45
N ILE A 12 68.39 -11.83 -3.59
CA ILE A 12 67.90 -11.03 -4.71
C ILE A 12 66.72 -11.71 -5.43
N ALA A 13 66.70 -13.05 -5.49
CA ALA A 13 65.55 -13.81 -6.02
C ALA A 13 64.30 -13.74 -5.11
N CYS A 14 64.44 -13.44 -3.82
CA CYS A 14 63.31 -13.29 -2.89
C CYS A 14 62.82 -11.84 -2.72
N ILE A 15 63.51 -10.85 -3.29
CA ILE A 15 63.14 -9.42 -3.18
C ILE A 15 62.49 -8.89 -4.47
N ILE A 16 62.46 -9.68 -5.55
CA ILE A 16 61.63 -9.39 -6.73
C ILE A 16 60.27 -10.08 -6.53
N SER A 17 59.54 -9.67 -5.49
CA SER A 17 58.08 -9.78 -5.52
C SER A 17 57.59 -8.69 -6.48
N ILE A 18 57.60 -8.96 -7.78
CA ILE A 18 56.77 -8.18 -8.70
C ILE A 18 55.34 -8.40 -8.20
N PRO A 19 54.60 -7.38 -7.74
CA PRO A 19 53.17 -7.55 -7.62
C PRO A 19 52.69 -7.81 -9.05
N ALA A 20 52.37 -9.07 -9.37
CA ALA A 20 51.63 -9.37 -10.57
C ALA A 20 50.24 -8.74 -10.39
N LEU A 21 50.14 -7.46 -10.69
CA LEU A 21 48.88 -6.77 -10.93
C LEU A 21 48.38 -7.18 -12.32
N SER A 22 48.28 -8.49 -12.56
CA SER A 22 47.61 -8.97 -13.76
C SER A 22 46.13 -8.99 -13.44
N GLN A 23 45.40 -8.07 -14.03
CA GLN A 23 43.99 -8.31 -14.27
C GLN A 23 43.92 -9.54 -15.19
N VAL A 24 43.06 -10.51 -14.86
CA VAL A 24 42.88 -11.72 -15.67
C VAL A 24 41.40 -11.87 -16.01
N THR A 25 41.12 -12.17 -17.29
CA THR A 25 39.83 -12.71 -17.69
C THR A 25 39.92 -14.23 -17.67
N ILE A 26 39.07 -14.90 -16.89
CA ILE A 26 38.95 -16.36 -16.89
C ILE A 26 37.70 -16.74 -17.70
N GLY A 27 37.85 -17.69 -18.62
CA GLY A 27 36.79 -18.16 -19.52
C GLY A 27 36.85 -17.58 -20.93
N MET A 28 37.67 -16.55 -21.18
CA MET A 28 37.95 -16.00 -22.52
C MET A 28 39.37 -15.46 -22.64
N GLY A 29 39.91 -15.42 -23.87
CA GLY A 29 41.25 -14.88 -24.18
C GLY A 29 41.34 -13.35 -24.34
N GLU A 30 40.41 -12.60 -23.75
CA GLU A 30 40.33 -11.13 -23.89
C GLU A 30 40.98 -10.39 -22.74
N ALA A 31 41.46 -9.17 -23.02
CA ALA A 31 41.93 -8.26 -21.98
C ALA A 31 40.77 -7.91 -21.03
N PRO A 32 40.96 -8.04 -19.71
CA PRO A 32 39.94 -7.68 -18.74
C PRO A 32 39.67 -6.17 -18.73
N ALA A 33 38.48 -5.81 -18.25
CA ALA A 33 38.11 -4.42 -18.06
C ALA A 33 39.08 -3.72 -17.11
N LYS A 34 39.46 -2.48 -17.44
CA LYS A 34 40.45 -1.70 -16.67
C LYS A 34 40.13 -1.55 -15.19
N THR A 35 38.87 -1.71 -14.79
CA THR A 35 38.37 -1.60 -13.42
C THR A 35 38.29 -2.92 -12.67
N ALA A 36 38.51 -4.06 -13.34
CA ALA A 36 38.32 -5.38 -12.77
C ALA A 36 39.66 -6.07 -12.48
N LEU A 37 39.95 -6.36 -11.21
CA LEU A 37 41.12 -7.16 -10.81
C LEU A 37 40.99 -8.63 -11.25
N LEU A 38 39.76 -9.15 -11.29
CA LEU A 38 39.43 -10.48 -11.78
C LEU A 38 38.11 -10.36 -12.54
N GLN A 39 38.07 -10.87 -13.77
CA GLN A 39 36.88 -10.88 -14.59
C GLN A 39 36.58 -12.29 -15.09
N ILE A 40 35.32 -12.73 -15.01
CA ILE A 40 34.90 -14.06 -15.44
C ILE A 40 33.80 -13.88 -16.49
N LYS A 41 34.02 -14.41 -17.69
CA LYS A 41 33.10 -14.32 -18.84
C LYS A 41 33.19 -15.58 -19.70
N ASP A 42 32.08 -15.98 -20.32
CA ASP A 42 32.05 -17.02 -21.35
C ASP A 42 31.79 -16.47 -22.77
N GLN A 43 31.42 -15.18 -22.86
CA GLN A 43 31.25 -14.46 -24.11
C GLN A 43 31.57 -12.96 -23.98
N SER A 44 31.87 -12.31 -25.10
CA SER A 44 31.95 -10.85 -25.19
C SER A 44 30.58 -10.22 -24.85
N ALA A 45 30.59 -8.99 -24.36
CA ALA A 45 29.35 -8.28 -24.02
C ALA A 45 28.49 -8.09 -25.27
N ASP A 46 27.27 -8.60 -25.25
CA ASP A 46 26.29 -8.37 -26.32
C ASP A 46 25.63 -6.98 -26.20
N GLY A 47 24.62 -6.72 -27.04
CA GLY A 47 23.87 -5.45 -27.04
C GLY A 47 23.19 -5.11 -25.71
N ASN A 48 22.99 -6.09 -24.84
CA ASN A 48 22.42 -5.94 -23.49
C ASN A 48 23.49 -6.07 -22.39
N ASN A 49 24.77 -6.02 -22.77
CA ASN A 49 25.93 -6.12 -21.87
C ASN A 49 26.04 -7.46 -21.12
N ILE A 50 25.40 -8.52 -21.65
CA ILE A 50 25.46 -9.88 -21.11
C ILE A 50 26.80 -10.49 -21.48
N THR A 51 27.51 -11.01 -20.48
CA THR A 51 28.85 -11.63 -20.67
C THR A 51 28.92 -13.08 -20.25
N SER A 52 27.77 -13.68 -19.91
CA SER A 52 27.65 -15.10 -19.63
C SER A 52 26.34 -15.69 -20.14
N LYS A 53 26.43 -16.84 -20.81
CA LYS A 53 25.30 -17.69 -21.22
C LYS A 53 25.16 -18.94 -20.36
N THR A 54 26.26 -19.44 -19.79
CA THR A 54 26.28 -20.70 -19.02
C THR A 54 26.42 -20.49 -17.51
N GLY A 55 26.32 -19.25 -17.05
CA GLY A 55 26.54 -18.88 -15.65
C GLY A 55 28.02 -18.69 -15.32
N GLY A 56 28.37 -18.67 -14.04
CA GLY A 56 29.75 -18.40 -13.62
C GLY A 56 29.93 -18.20 -12.12
N VAL A 57 31.19 -18.00 -11.73
CA VAL A 57 31.61 -17.72 -10.34
C VAL A 57 31.53 -16.20 -10.12
N LEU A 58 31.02 -15.76 -8.96
CA LEU A 58 30.91 -14.34 -8.56
C LEU A 58 29.91 -13.50 -9.40
N LEU A 59 28.63 -13.86 -9.41
CA LEU A 59 27.52 -13.03 -9.92
C LEU A 59 27.65 -12.69 -11.41
N PRO A 60 27.61 -13.69 -12.31
CA PRO A 60 27.67 -13.44 -13.75
C PRO A 60 26.54 -12.48 -14.18
N ARG A 61 26.86 -11.61 -15.14
CA ARG A 61 25.86 -10.75 -15.79
C ARG A 61 25.14 -11.54 -16.87
N VAL A 62 23.85 -11.77 -16.64
CA VAL A 62 23.00 -12.66 -17.44
C VAL A 62 21.72 -11.93 -17.84
N GLY A 63 21.01 -12.44 -18.83
CA GLY A 63 19.67 -11.99 -19.17
C GLY A 63 18.66 -13.07 -18.87
N LEU A 64 18.01 -13.02 -17.69
CA LEU A 64 16.96 -13.97 -17.35
C LEU A 64 15.79 -13.83 -18.33
N ILE A 65 15.25 -14.98 -18.72
CA ILE A 65 14.15 -15.08 -19.69
C ILE A 65 12.83 -15.34 -18.97
N ASN A 66 12.84 -16.18 -17.95
CA ASN A 66 11.65 -16.55 -17.18
C ASN A 66 12.07 -16.85 -15.74
N LEU A 67 11.38 -16.24 -14.77
CA LEU A 67 11.74 -16.41 -13.35
C LEU A 67 11.48 -17.83 -12.82
N LYS A 68 10.66 -18.64 -13.49
CA LYS A 68 10.31 -20.01 -13.04
C LYS A 68 11.17 -21.10 -13.69
N THR A 69 12.09 -20.73 -14.58
CA THR A 69 12.93 -21.66 -15.31
C THR A 69 14.40 -21.28 -15.16
N LEU A 70 15.30 -22.24 -15.32
CA LEU A 70 16.74 -22.01 -15.43
C LEU A 70 17.16 -21.33 -16.75
N GLN A 71 16.24 -20.79 -17.55
CA GLN A 71 16.61 -20.09 -18.77
C GLN A 71 17.28 -18.75 -18.43
N PRO A 72 18.40 -18.37 -19.08
CA PRO A 72 18.91 -18.91 -20.35
C PRO A 72 19.90 -20.09 -20.22
N PHE A 73 20.20 -20.56 -19.02
CA PHE A 73 21.26 -21.56 -18.77
C PHE A 73 20.90 -22.95 -19.30
N MET A 74 19.63 -23.34 -19.24
CA MET A 74 19.14 -24.64 -19.68
C MET A 74 17.70 -24.54 -20.20
N ASP A 75 17.39 -25.26 -21.28
CA ASP A 75 16.03 -25.31 -21.80
C ASP A 75 15.17 -26.27 -20.95
N PRO A 76 13.92 -25.92 -20.60
CA PRO A 76 13.04 -26.80 -19.83
C PRO A 76 12.77 -28.17 -20.49
N SER A 77 13.01 -28.30 -21.80
CA SER A 77 12.86 -29.55 -22.54
C SER A 77 14.10 -30.45 -22.52
N ASP A 78 15.23 -29.97 -22.00
CA ASP A 78 16.48 -30.74 -21.96
C ASP A 78 16.41 -31.93 -21.00
N THR A 79 16.99 -33.07 -21.40
CA THR A 79 17.12 -34.24 -20.52
C THR A 79 17.99 -33.92 -19.32
N GLY A 80 17.46 -34.11 -18.11
CA GLY A 80 18.16 -33.81 -16.85
C GLY A 80 17.77 -32.47 -16.21
N TYR A 81 16.87 -31.69 -16.83
CA TYR A 81 16.44 -30.38 -16.32
C TYR A 81 15.95 -30.39 -14.86
N ALA A 82 15.17 -31.42 -14.48
CA ALA A 82 14.64 -31.54 -13.13
C ALA A 82 15.72 -31.77 -12.06
N ASP A 83 16.81 -32.44 -12.43
CA ASP A 83 17.95 -32.65 -11.55
C ASP A 83 18.80 -31.37 -11.45
N GLU A 84 18.97 -30.66 -12.57
CA GLU A 84 19.71 -29.40 -12.61
C GLU A 84 19.01 -28.28 -11.82
N LYS A 85 17.66 -28.21 -11.82
CA LYS A 85 16.88 -27.30 -10.96
C LYS A 85 17.28 -27.43 -9.49
N LYS A 86 17.50 -28.67 -9.02
CA LYS A 86 17.88 -28.97 -7.64
C LYS A 86 19.37 -28.68 -7.38
N ALA A 87 20.22 -29.00 -8.34
CA ALA A 87 21.66 -28.75 -8.23
C ALA A 87 22.00 -27.25 -8.21
N SER A 88 21.18 -26.43 -8.86
CA SER A 88 21.37 -24.98 -9.00
C SER A 88 20.85 -24.15 -7.81
N ILE A 89 20.32 -24.77 -6.74
CA ILE A 89 19.85 -24.05 -5.54
C ILE A 89 20.99 -23.21 -4.95
N GLY A 90 20.73 -21.93 -4.73
CA GLY A 90 21.73 -20.97 -4.25
C GLY A 90 22.61 -20.37 -5.35
N LEU A 91 22.31 -20.61 -6.63
CA LEU A 91 22.96 -19.92 -7.74
C LEU A 91 22.59 -18.43 -7.70
N PHE A 92 23.58 -17.54 -7.73
CA PHE A 92 23.37 -16.09 -7.79
C PHE A 92 23.81 -15.51 -9.13
N VAL A 93 23.04 -14.58 -9.67
CA VAL A 93 23.29 -13.92 -10.94
C VAL A 93 22.92 -12.44 -10.89
N TYR A 94 23.59 -11.59 -11.66
CA TYR A 94 23.15 -10.21 -11.85
C TYR A 94 22.39 -10.12 -13.18
N ASN A 95 21.06 -10.03 -13.11
CA ASN A 95 20.20 -9.90 -14.28
C ASN A 95 20.32 -8.51 -14.90
N MET A 96 20.51 -8.46 -16.21
CA MET A 96 20.58 -7.24 -17.02
C MET A 96 19.29 -7.00 -17.82
N ASN A 97 18.40 -8.00 -17.93
CA ASN A 97 17.18 -7.90 -18.71
C ASN A 97 16.09 -7.13 -17.97
N LYS A 98 15.26 -6.41 -18.74
CA LYS A 98 14.00 -5.82 -18.30
C LYS A 98 12.86 -6.36 -19.16
N SER A 99 11.85 -6.99 -18.54
CA SER A 99 10.64 -7.52 -19.20
C SER A 99 9.41 -7.21 -18.37
N GLU A 100 8.49 -6.41 -18.91
CA GLU A 100 7.29 -5.90 -18.25
C GLU A 100 6.05 -6.83 -18.32
N PRO A 101 5.96 -7.86 -19.20
CA PRO A 101 4.94 -8.91 -19.03
C PRO A 101 5.26 -9.89 -17.89
N ASP A 102 6.55 -10.14 -17.63
CA ASP A 102 7.02 -11.19 -16.72
C ASP A 102 7.61 -10.66 -15.40
N SER A 103 7.53 -9.34 -15.15
CA SER A 103 8.07 -8.68 -13.95
C SER A 103 9.57 -8.96 -13.71
N ILE A 104 10.36 -9.04 -14.78
CA ILE A 104 11.81 -9.24 -14.72
C ILE A 104 12.47 -7.87 -14.75
N TYR A 105 13.25 -7.54 -13.72
CA TYR A 105 13.95 -6.26 -13.61
C TYR A 105 15.47 -6.47 -13.55
N PRO A 106 16.28 -5.49 -13.97
CA PRO A 106 17.72 -5.55 -13.72
C PRO A 106 18.02 -5.58 -12.22
N GLY A 107 18.89 -6.48 -11.78
CA GLY A 107 19.20 -6.64 -10.36
C GLY A 107 19.87 -7.96 -9.99
N LEU A 108 20.20 -8.13 -8.71
CA LEU A 108 20.83 -9.34 -8.19
C LEU A 108 19.77 -10.38 -7.86
N TYR A 109 19.80 -11.54 -8.53
CA TYR A 109 18.88 -12.64 -8.30
C TYR A 109 19.58 -13.85 -7.69
N TYR A 110 18.82 -14.68 -6.99
CA TYR A 110 19.23 -16.02 -6.58
C TYR A 110 18.16 -17.06 -6.92
N TRP A 111 18.58 -18.28 -7.17
CA TRP A 111 17.70 -19.41 -7.45
C TRP A 111 17.37 -20.18 -6.16
N ASP A 112 16.09 -20.34 -5.83
CA ASP A 112 15.65 -21.01 -4.61
C ASP A 112 15.34 -22.52 -4.81
N GLY A 113 15.37 -23.00 -6.06
CA GLY A 113 15.01 -24.37 -6.45
C GLY A 113 13.74 -24.44 -7.30
N GLU A 114 12.89 -23.42 -7.19
CA GLU A 114 11.64 -23.31 -7.94
C GLU A 114 11.64 -22.11 -8.87
N GLN A 115 12.18 -20.97 -8.41
CA GLN A 115 12.20 -19.69 -9.12
C GLN A 115 13.43 -18.82 -8.79
N TRP A 116 13.61 -17.76 -9.60
CA TRP A 116 14.56 -16.68 -9.41
C TRP A 116 13.94 -15.57 -8.56
N ASP A 117 14.55 -15.28 -7.42
CA ASP A 117 14.15 -14.22 -6.50
C ASP A 117 15.14 -13.04 -6.54
N LEU A 118 14.63 -11.81 -6.56
CA LEU A 118 15.45 -10.59 -6.53
C LEU A 118 15.93 -10.28 -5.10
N LEU A 119 17.24 -10.20 -4.88
CA LEU A 119 17.88 -10.00 -3.56
C LEU A 119 17.62 -8.62 -2.93
N ASN A 120 17.12 -7.65 -3.70
CA ASN A 120 16.73 -6.33 -3.20
C ASN A 120 15.22 -6.20 -2.90
N ALA A 121 14.41 -7.21 -3.24
CA ALA A 121 13.14 -7.37 -2.54
C ALA A 121 13.51 -7.79 -1.13
N ARG A 122 13.32 -6.91 -0.13
CA ARG A 122 13.39 -7.32 1.28
C ARG A 122 12.36 -8.44 1.44
N LYS A 123 12.79 -9.71 1.35
CA LYS A 123 12.13 -10.80 2.06
C LYS A 123 12.25 -10.38 3.52
N SER A 124 11.12 -10.04 4.13
CA SER A 124 10.98 -9.92 5.56
C SER A 124 11.34 -11.28 6.19
N GLY A 125 12.64 -11.55 6.36
CA GLY A 125 13.13 -12.64 7.17
C GLY A 125 13.21 -12.16 8.62
N GLY A 126 12.72 -12.87 9.62
CA GLY A 126 12.04 -14.15 9.60
C GLY A 126 11.59 -14.49 11.02
N GLY A 127 10.52 -15.26 11.08
CA GLY A 127 9.97 -15.90 12.26
C GLY A 127 8.75 -16.65 11.76
N ASP A 128 8.86 -17.97 11.68
CA ASP A 128 7.77 -18.88 11.33
C ASP A 128 6.56 -18.60 12.20
N VAL A 129 5.62 -17.80 11.69
CA VAL A 129 4.19 -17.90 11.94
C VAL A 129 3.51 -17.33 10.70
N GLY A 130 2.68 -18.13 10.04
CA GLY A 130 1.92 -17.69 8.87
C GLY A 130 1.21 -16.37 9.14
N GLY A 131 1.58 -15.35 8.38
CA GLY A 131 1.02 -14.00 8.43
C GLY A 131 1.41 -13.30 7.14
N THR A 132 0.40 -12.92 6.38
CA THR A 132 0.48 -12.28 5.07
C THR A 132 1.36 -11.03 5.11
N VAL A 133 2.39 -11.00 4.25
CA VAL A 133 3.16 -9.79 3.95
C VAL A 133 2.58 -9.27 2.65
N ASP A 134 1.87 -8.14 2.71
CA ASP A 134 1.39 -7.40 1.54
C ASP A 134 2.53 -7.22 0.51
N PRO A 135 2.23 -7.14 -0.79
CA PRO A 135 3.25 -6.92 -1.81
C PRO A 135 4.06 -5.66 -1.45
N VAL A 136 5.37 -5.83 -1.26
CA VAL A 136 6.30 -4.72 -1.03
C VAL A 136 6.14 -3.75 -2.19
N GLU A 137 5.60 -2.56 -1.90
CA GLU A 137 5.44 -1.53 -2.91
C GLU A 137 6.78 -1.24 -3.60
N PRO A 138 6.78 -1.04 -4.93
CA PRO A 138 8.03 -0.88 -5.67
C PRO A 138 8.83 0.31 -5.11
N PRO A 139 10.17 0.21 -5.06
CA PRO A 139 10.98 1.35 -4.64
C PRO A 139 10.89 2.45 -5.70
N ILE A 140 10.29 3.58 -5.35
CA ILE A 140 10.17 4.76 -6.22
C ILE A 140 11.21 5.79 -5.77
N ALA A 141 12.11 6.13 -6.70
CA ALA A 141 13.25 7.01 -6.41
C ALA A 141 13.01 8.47 -6.82
N ASN A 142 11.98 8.74 -7.62
CA ASN A 142 11.67 10.08 -8.12
C ASN A 142 10.30 10.54 -7.66
N LEU A 143 10.26 11.73 -7.08
CA LEU A 143 9.04 12.37 -6.60
C LEU A 143 8.04 12.67 -7.73
N GLU A 144 8.55 12.94 -8.92
CA GLU A 144 7.75 13.26 -10.12
C GLU A 144 7.28 12.00 -10.87
N ASP A 145 7.66 10.81 -10.39
CA ASP A 145 7.18 9.56 -10.97
C ASP A 145 5.67 9.43 -10.71
N PRO A 146 4.83 9.27 -11.76
CA PRO A 146 3.40 9.06 -11.59
C PRO A 146 3.06 7.80 -10.76
N GLU A 147 3.96 6.80 -10.71
CA GLU A 147 3.78 5.62 -9.87
C GLU A 147 3.74 5.96 -8.37
N ALA A 148 4.34 7.08 -7.94
CA ALA A 148 4.31 7.52 -6.55
C ALA A 148 2.89 7.83 -6.06
N LEU A 149 2.02 8.28 -6.97
CA LEU A 149 0.62 8.59 -6.69
C LEU A 149 -0.25 7.32 -6.57
N LYS A 150 0.22 6.18 -7.11
CA LYS A 150 -0.50 4.90 -7.13
C LYS A 150 -0.25 4.04 -5.88
N LEU A 151 0.75 4.39 -5.06
CA LEU A 151 1.00 3.74 -3.77
C LEU A 151 -0.26 3.77 -2.90
N SER A 152 -0.43 2.84 -1.97
CA SER A 152 -1.68 2.65 -1.23
C SER A 152 -1.82 3.60 -0.04
N ASN A 153 -3.06 3.79 0.42
CA ASN A 153 -3.35 4.55 1.64
C ASN A 153 -3.68 3.66 2.85
N CYS A 154 -3.87 2.35 2.62
CA CYS A 154 -4.16 1.37 3.65
C CYS A 154 -3.20 0.19 3.52
N TYR A 155 -2.67 -0.29 4.65
CA TYR A 155 -1.86 -1.49 4.74
C TYR A 155 -2.51 -2.46 5.71
N ILE A 156 -2.66 -3.72 5.29
CA ILE A 156 -3.20 -4.78 6.14
C ILE A 156 -2.02 -5.43 6.85
N VAL A 157 -2.05 -5.46 8.18
CA VAL A 157 -0.90 -5.90 8.97
C VAL A 157 -1.32 -6.95 9.98
N GLY A 158 -0.69 -8.13 9.90
CA GLY A 158 -0.88 -9.19 10.88
C GLY A 158 -0.32 -8.84 12.26
N ASN A 159 -0.79 -9.56 13.28
CA ASN A 159 -0.27 -9.43 14.64
C ASN A 159 1.22 -9.79 14.72
N GLY A 160 1.97 -8.99 15.48
CA GLY A 160 3.42 -9.14 15.63
C GLY A 160 4.24 -8.76 14.39
N SER A 161 3.58 -8.39 13.30
CA SER A 161 4.24 -8.00 12.05
C SER A 161 4.75 -6.57 12.10
N THR A 162 5.63 -6.27 11.16
CA THR A 162 6.14 -4.92 10.88
C THR A 162 5.84 -4.59 9.43
N VAL A 163 5.39 -3.37 9.16
CA VAL A 163 5.23 -2.84 7.80
C VAL A 163 6.13 -1.63 7.61
N ASP A 164 6.77 -1.56 6.44
CA ASP A 164 7.54 -0.40 5.98
C ASP A 164 6.74 0.30 4.87
N ILE A 165 6.42 1.58 5.07
CA ILE A 165 5.54 2.38 4.20
C ILE A 165 6.36 3.48 3.53
N PRO A 166 6.43 3.55 2.19
CA PRO A 166 7.13 4.63 1.50
C PRO A 166 6.43 5.97 1.70
N VAL A 167 7.15 6.97 2.22
CA VAL A 167 6.58 8.31 2.44
C VAL A 167 6.39 9.10 1.16
N ILE A 168 7.05 8.68 0.07
CA ILE A 168 7.13 9.41 -1.20
C ILE A 168 5.76 9.79 -1.76
N LYS A 169 4.73 8.97 -1.53
CA LYS A 169 3.35 9.29 -1.92
C LYS A 169 2.89 10.63 -1.35
N GLY A 170 3.13 10.86 -0.07
CA GLY A 170 2.75 12.10 0.61
C GLY A 170 3.40 13.30 -0.05
N TYR A 171 4.70 13.22 -0.32
CA TYR A 171 5.40 14.27 -1.07
C TYR A 171 4.83 14.43 -2.48
N ALA A 172 4.56 13.34 -3.19
CA ALA A 172 4.12 13.35 -4.59
C ALA A 172 2.75 14.02 -4.74
N VAL A 173 1.82 13.78 -3.81
CA VAL A 173 0.52 14.45 -3.82
C VAL A 173 0.68 15.97 -3.65
N TRP A 174 1.52 16.40 -2.71
CA TRP A 174 1.74 17.85 -2.50
C TRP A 174 2.41 18.52 -3.70
N ASN A 175 3.39 17.86 -4.30
CA ASN A 175 4.13 18.40 -5.43
C ASN A 175 3.32 18.35 -6.74
N GLN A 176 2.76 17.19 -7.08
CA GLN A 176 2.13 16.95 -8.39
C GLN A 176 0.65 17.37 -8.45
N LEU A 177 -0.10 17.28 -7.34
CA LEU A 177 -1.55 17.53 -7.35
C LEU A 177 -1.94 18.85 -6.68
N LEU A 178 -1.21 19.25 -5.63
CA LEU A 178 -1.48 20.49 -4.89
C LEU A 178 -0.61 21.66 -5.35
N ASN A 179 0.27 21.43 -6.33
CA ASN A 179 1.17 22.43 -6.92
C ASN A 179 2.00 23.18 -5.88
N VAL A 180 2.43 22.48 -4.81
CA VAL A 180 3.34 23.03 -3.81
C VAL A 180 4.78 22.80 -4.26
N ASP A 181 5.59 23.85 -4.22
CA ASP A 181 6.99 23.79 -4.66
C ASP A 181 7.74 22.75 -3.82
N ARG A 182 8.64 22.01 -4.47
CA ARG A 182 9.51 21.06 -3.80
C ARG A 182 10.33 21.72 -2.69
N LEU A 183 10.69 23.00 -2.85
CA LEU A 183 11.38 23.77 -1.81
C LEU A 183 10.55 23.91 -0.53
N ASP A 184 9.22 23.99 -0.64
CA ASP A 184 8.31 24.04 0.51
C ASP A 184 8.07 22.66 1.16
N LEU A 185 8.64 21.61 0.55
CA LEU A 185 8.70 20.24 1.07
C LEU A 185 10.07 19.92 1.68
N GLU A 186 11.00 20.88 1.73
CA GLU A 186 12.27 20.73 2.42
C GLU A 186 12.09 20.93 3.93
N GLY A 187 12.61 20.00 4.72
CA GLY A 187 12.50 20.06 6.17
C GLY A 187 12.80 18.75 6.85
N THR A 188 12.71 18.77 8.18
CA THR A 188 12.87 17.56 8.98
C THR A 188 11.64 16.68 8.84
N THR A 189 11.82 15.48 8.32
CA THR A 189 10.80 14.44 8.27
C THR A 189 10.65 13.80 9.63
N THR A 190 9.43 13.76 10.14
CA THR A 190 9.08 12.95 11.30
C THR A 190 7.80 12.16 11.05
N VAL A 191 7.56 11.16 11.89
CA VAL A 191 6.39 10.28 11.79
C VAL A 191 5.80 10.05 13.17
N ASP A 192 4.48 10.01 13.25
CA ASP A 192 3.76 9.81 14.51
C ASP A 192 2.52 8.95 14.31
N LEU A 193 2.16 8.19 15.35
CA LEU A 193 0.81 7.62 15.49
C LEU A 193 -0.16 8.73 15.91
N LEU A 194 -1.13 9.04 15.06
CA LEU A 194 -2.18 10.00 15.36
C LEU A 194 -3.19 9.41 16.35
N TRP A 195 -3.77 8.27 15.98
CA TRP A 195 -4.69 7.53 16.83
C TRP A 195 -4.67 6.05 16.50
N GLN A 196 -5.05 5.23 17.47
CA GLN A 196 -5.38 3.81 17.36
C GLN A 196 -6.68 3.51 18.12
N ASP A 197 -7.47 2.55 17.65
CA ASP A 197 -8.77 2.23 18.22
C ASP A 197 -8.74 1.05 19.22
N HIS A 198 -7.56 0.52 19.48
CA HIS A 198 -7.28 -0.41 20.56
C HIS A 198 -5.99 0.04 21.23
N ASP A 199 -5.98 0.07 22.56
CA ASP A 199 -4.79 0.46 23.30
C ASP A 199 -3.64 -0.50 22.98
N ASN A 200 -2.45 0.05 22.81
CA ASN A 200 -1.22 -0.70 22.53
C ASN A 200 -1.28 -1.60 21.28
N LEU A 201 -2.13 -1.28 20.29
CA LEU A 201 -2.21 -1.98 19.00
C LEU A 201 -0.93 -1.81 18.17
N VAL A 202 -0.50 -0.56 18.02
CA VAL A 202 0.78 -0.15 17.43
C VAL A 202 1.74 0.17 18.57
N THR A 203 2.88 -0.52 18.60
CA THR A 203 3.88 -0.39 19.67
C THR A 203 4.98 0.60 19.32
N SER A 204 5.19 0.86 18.03
CA SER A 204 6.25 1.76 17.56
C SER A 204 5.96 2.27 16.16
N VAL A 205 6.19 3.56 15.95
CA VAL A 205 6.22 4.23 14.64
C VAL A 205 7.54 5.00 14.56
N SER A 206 8.34 4.74 13.55
CA SER A 206 9.65 5.39 13.38
C SER A 206 10.04 5.49 11.91
N LEU A 207 11.04 6.31 11.58
CA LEU A 207 11.66 6.23 10.26
C LEU A 207 12.60 5.02 10.21
N ALA A 208 12.39 4.11 9.25
CA ALA A 208 13.07 2.81 9.19
C ALA A 208 14.60 2.93 9.13
N ASP A 209 15.10 3.89 8.36
CA ASP A 209 16.52 4.13 8.11
C ASP A 209 16.88 5.62 8.34
N GLY A 210 16.17 6.29 9.25
CA GLY A 210 16.32 7.74 9.48
C GLY A 210 15.65 8.61 8.41
N ASP A 211 15.83 9.92 8.53
CA ASP A 211 15.29 10.92 7.60
C ASP A 211 16.10 10.95 6.30
N LYS A 212 15.45 10.57 5.21
CA LYS A 212 15.94 10.64 3.83
C LYS A 212 15.01 11.50 2.97
N GLY A 213 14.22 12.39 3.59
CA GLY A 213 13.21 13.20 2.93
C GLY A 213 12.17 12.32 2.21
N PRO A 214 11.88 12.56 0.92
CA PRO A 214 10.94 11.77 0.14
C PRO A 214 11.26 10.27 0.04
N LEU A 215 12.52 9.87 0.23
CA LEU A 215 12.96 8.48 0.15
C LEU A 215 12.91 7.75 1.51
N SER A 216 12.29 8.37 2.52
CA SER A 216 12.11 7.74 3.82
C SER A 216 11.05 6.65 3.79
N TYR A 217 11.14 5.72 4.73
CA TYR A 217 10.10 4.73 4.99
C TYR A 217 9.63 4.85 6.43
N ILE A 218 8.32 4.86 6.65
CA ILE A 218 7.73 4.69 7.97
C ILE A 218 7.79 3.23 8.32
N ARG A 219 8.39 2.87 9.45
CA ARG A 219 8.31 1.55 10.04
C ARG A 219 7.25 1.55 11.13
N VAL A 220 6.22 0.71 10.97
CA VAL A 220 5.15 0.52 11.95
C VAL A 220 5.26 -0.89 12.51
N LYS A 221 5.39 -1.01 13.83
CA LYS A 221 5.42 -2.29 14.54
C LYS A 221 4.10 -2.53 15.26
N VAL A 222 3.44 -3.63 14.91
CA VAL A 222 2.19 -4.06 15.54
C VAL A 222 2.51 -4.95 16.73
N ASN A 223 1.69 -4.88 17.76
CA ASN A 223 1.80 -5.72 18.94
C ASN A 223 1.69 -7.21 18.56
N SER A 224 2.46 -8.07 19.21
CA SER A 224 2.41 -9.52 19.02
C SER A 224 1.27 -10.20 19.76
N GLN A 225 0.64 -9.51 20.70
CA GLN A 225 -0.64 -9.94 21.27
C GLN A 225 -1.68 -9.93 20.15
N SER A 226 -2.58 -10.93 20.11
CA SER A 226 -3.63 -11.10 19.08
C SER A 226 -4.70 -9.99 19.10
N LEU A 227 -4.28 -8.74 18.98
CA LEU A 227 -5.11 -7.56 18.93
C LEU A 227 -5.56 -7.34 17.49
N VAL A 228 -6.72 -6.73 17.32
CA VAL A 228 -7.23 -6.36 16.00
C VAL A 228 -7.82 -4.96 16.11
N GLY A 229 -7.65 -4.17 15.06
CA GLY A 229 -8.09 -2.80 15.09
C GLY A 229 -7.51 -1.96 13.98
N ASN A 230 -7.54 -0.67 14.20
CA ASN A 230 -7.19 0.35 13.23
C ASN A 230 -6.30 1.40 13.87
N ALA A 231 -5.36 1.89 13.09
CA ALA A 231 -4.49 3.00 13.47
C ALA A 231 -4.25 3.94 12.30
N ILE A 232 -3.92 5.19 12.62
CA ILE A 232 -3.51 6.20 11.64
C ILE A 232 -2.12 6.70 11.98
N VAL A 233 -1.21 6.53 11.02
CA VAL A 233 0.15 7.06 11.09
C VAL A 233 0.29 8.25 10.17
N THR A 234 1.10 9.23 10.58
CA THR A 234 1.26 10.51 9.87
C THR A 234 2.69 10.70 9.41
N LEU A 235 2.85 11.26 8.21
CA LEU A 235 4.07 11.90 7.76
C LEU A 235 4.01 13.37 8.16
N LYS A 236 5.05 13.87 8.80
CA LYS A 236 5.21 15.29 9.13
C LYS A 236 6.49 15.85 8.52
N ILE A 237 6.44 17.10 8.07
CA ILE A 237 7.62 17.87 7.66
C ILE A 237 7.58 19.16 8.48
N ASN A 238 8.66 19.44 9.21
CA ASN A 238 8.75 20.58 10.14
C ASN A 238 7.57 20.64 11.14
N GLY A 239 7.09 19.47 11.58
CA GLY A 239 6.00 19.32 12.55
C GLY A 239 4.58 19.41 11.98
N LEU A 240 4.40 19.77 10.71
CA LEU A 240 3.09 19.80 10.05
C LEU A 240 2.81 18.48 9.33
N VAL A 241 1.58 17.95 9.42
CA VAL A 241 1.20 16.70 8.74
C VAL A 241 1.09 16.92 7.23
N TYR A 242 1.79 16.12 6.42
CA TYR A 242 1.70 16.17 4.96
C TYR A 242 0.95 14.97 4.38
N TRP A 243 0.86 13.85 5.09
CA TRP A 243 0.06 12.71 4.66
C TRP A 243 -0.21 11.78 5.85
N SER A 244 -1.11 10.84 5.65
CA SER A 244 -1.43 9.81 6.65
C SER A 244 -1.88 8.54 5.98
N TRP A 245 -1.64 7.42 6.64
CA TRP A 245 -1.98 6.08 6.18
C TRP A 245 -2.77 5.34 7.25
N HIS A 246 -3.71 4.52 6.79
CA HIS A 246 -4.49 3.59 7.59
C HIS A 246 -3.73 2.27 7.75
N ILE A 247 -3.50 1.89 9.00
CA ILE A 247 -2.96 0.60 9.38
C ILE A 247 -4.14 -0.25 9.85
N TRP A 248 -4.51 -1.25 9.07
CA TRP A 248 -5.60 -2.17 9.38
C TRP A 248 -5.02 -3.45 9.96
N VAL A 249 -5.06 -3.57 11.28
CA VAL A 249 -4.47 -4.69 12.00
C VAL A 249 -5.49 -5.82 12.12
N THR A 250 -5.28 -6.89 11.35
CA THR A 250 -6.20 -8.02 11.24
C THR A 250 -5.51 -9.21 10.58
N ASP A 251 -6.06 -10.40 10.78
CA ASP A 251 -5.72 -11.63 10.06
C ASP A 251 -6.44 -11.77 8.72
N TYR A 252 -7.25 -10.79 8.34
CA TYR A 252 -7.96 -10.75 7.07
C TYR A 252 -6.99 -10.68 5.88
N ASP A 253 -7.14 -11.61 4.94
CA ASP A 253 -6.46 -11.56 3.65
C ASP A 253 -7.49 -11.43 2.53
N PRO A 254 -7.62 -10.24 1.90
CA PRO A 254 -8.59 -10.04 0.83
C PRO A 254 -8.20 -10.79 -0.44
N THR A 255 -6.97 -11.29 -0.59
CA THR A 255 -6.54 -12.04 -1.79
C THR A 255 -7.07 -13.48 -1.82
N GLN A 256 -7.44 -14.04 -0.66
CA GLN A 256 -8.05 -15.36 -0.56
C GLN A 256 -9.52 -15.34 -0.94
N THR A 257 -10.00 -16.40 -1.60
CA THR A 257 -11.42 -16.55 -1.96
C THR A 257 -12.35 -16.47 -0.75
N SER A 258 -11.91 -16.94 0.42
CA SER A 258 -12.70 -16.86 1.67
C SER A 258 -12.92 -15.43 2.16
N GLY A 259 -12.02 -14.50 1.81
CA GLY A 259 -12.10 -13.08 2.12
C GLY A 259 -12.83 -12.26 1.07
N GLN A 260 -13.45 -12.91 0.07
CA GLN A 260 -14.06 -12.26 -1.09
C GLN A 260 -15.54 -12.62 -1.24
N LYS A 261 -16.28 -11.73 -1.90
CA LYS A 261 -17.66 -11.96 -2.37
C LYS A 261 -17.81 -11.48 -3.81
N ALA A 262 -18.19 -12.40 -4.70
CA ALA A 262 -18.49 -12.08 -6.08
C ALA A 262 -19.97 -11.65 -6.19
N TYR A 263 -20.23 -10.48 -6.75
CA TYR A 263 -21.58 -10.00 -7.01
C TYR A 263 -21.58 -9.07 -8.22
N ASN A 264 -22.60 -9.21 -9.08
CA ASN A 264 -22.77 -8.40 -10.29
C ASN A 264 -21.50 -8.21 -11.14
N GLY A 265 -20.75 -9.30 -11.37
CA GLY A 265 -19.50 -9.27 -12.16
C GLY A 265 -18.30 -8.64 -11.46
N SER A 266 -18.45 -8.21 -10.21
CA SER A 266 -17.40 -7.61 -9.39
C SER A 266 -16.98 -8.56 -8.25
N THR A 267 -15.72 -8.44 -7.81
CA THR A 267 -15.21 -9.14 -6.62
C THR A 267 -14.98 -8.14 -5.51
N PHE A 268 -15.80 -8.20 -4.47
CA PHE A 268 -15.70 -7.36 -3.28
C PHE A 268 -14.92 -8.05 -2.17
N MET A 269 -14.37 -7.24 -1.27
CA MET A 269 -14.02 -7.71 0.07
C MET A 269 -15.28 -8.25 0.79
N ASP A 270 -15.11 -9.27 1.62
CA ASP A 270 -16.20 -9.84 2.43
C ASP A 270 -16.71 -8.92 3.55
N ARG A 271 -15.98 -7.83 3.83
CA ARG A 271 -16.24 -6.89 4.93
C ARG A 271 -15.94 -5.45 4.54
N ASN A 272 -16.43 -4.52 5.36
CA ASN A 272 -16.10 -3.10 5.21
C ASN A 272 -14.64 -2.83 5.57
N LEU A 273 -14.05 -1.82 4.95
CA LEU A 273 -12.70 -1.36 5.25
C LEU A 273 -12.58 -0.97 6.73
N GLY A 274 -11.56 -1.51 7.40
CA GLY A 274 -11.32 -1.34 8.83
C GLY A 274 -12.15 -2.24 9.75
N ALA A 275 -12.98 -3.15 9.22
CA ALA A 275 -13.69 -4.14 10.03
C ALA A 275 -12.73 -5.23 10.52
N THR A 276 -12.80 -5.62 11.78
CA THR A 276 -11.91 -6.66 12.35
C THR A 276 -12.42 -8.08 12.16
N ASN A 277 -13.69 -8.25 11.77
CA ASN A 277 -14.29 -9.53 11.37
C ASN A 277 -15.51 -9.30 10.46
N ALA A 278 -16.09 -10.37 9.92
CA ALA A 278 -17.33 -10.33 9.14
C ALA A 278 -18.52 -10.98 9.90
N THR A 279 -18.40 -11.18 11.21
CA THR A 279 -19.42 -11.88 12.00
C THR A 279 -20.67 -11.02 12.18
N GLN A 280 -21.82 -11.55 11.79
CA GLN A 280 -23.10 -10.84 11.88
C GLN A 280 -23.40 -10.39 13.31
N GLY A 281 -23.75 -9.10 13.48
CA GLY A 281 -24.07 -8.53 14.79
C GLY A 281 -22.88 -8.34 15.72
N ASN A 282 -21.65 -8.62 15.29
CA ASN A 282 -20.45 -8.28 16.04
C ASN A 282 -20.05 -6.81 15.79
N ILE A 283 -19.61 -6.09 16.81
CA ILE A 283 -19.16 -4.70 16.67
C ILE A 283 -17.95 -4.56 15.72
N GLY A 284 -17.07 -5.56 15.71
CA GLY A 284 -15.92 -5.64 14.80
C GLY A 284 -16.31 -5.69 13.32
N SER A 285 -17.56 -6.03 12.99
CA SER A 285 -18.04 -6.03 11.60
C SER A 285 -18.31 -4.66 11.00
N LYS A 286 -18.49 -3.61 11.83
CA LYS A 286 -19.00 -2.31 11.36
C LYS A 286 -18.00 -1.53 10.50
N GLY A 287 -16.70 -1.73 10.72
CA GLY A 287 -15.63 -1.02 10.01
C GLY A 287 -15.54 0.47 10.38
N LEU A 288 -14.92 1.25 9.49
CA LEU A 288 -14.72 2.69 9.65
C LEU A 288 -15.61 3.50 8.71
N PHE A 289 -15.65 4.81 8.94
CA PHE A 289 -16.35 5.78 8.09
C PHE A 289 -15.37 6.67 7.35
N TYR A 290 -15.68 7.02 6.11
CA TYR A 290 -14.88 7.90 5.28
C TYR A 290 -15.78 9.01 4.72
N GLN A 291 -15.28 10.24 4.67
CA GLN A 291 -15.92 11.28 3.86
C GLN A 291 -15.54 11.05 2.40
N TRP A 292 -16.47 11.26 1.47
CA TRP A 292 -16.23 10.92 0.07
C TRP A 292 -15.00 11.66 -0.47
N GLY A 293 -14.06 10.96 -1.10
CA GLY A 293 -12.81 11.55 -1.60
C GLY A 293 -11.68 11.72 -0.57
N ARG A 294 -11.87 11.34 0.70
CA ARG A 294 -10.80 11.30 1.71
C ARG A 294 -10.25 9.90 1.90
N LYS A 295 -8.94 9.81 2.09
CA LYS A 295 -8.28 8.57 2.54
C LYS A 295 -8.35 8.34 4.05
N ASP A 296 -8.67 9.38 4.83
CA ASP A 296 -8.62 9.34 6.29
C ASP A 296 -9.93 8.78 6.86
N PRO A 297 -9.88 7.69 7.64
CA PRO A 297 -11.04 7.14 8.30
C PRO A 297 -11.41 7.86 9.60
N PHE A 298 -12.65 7.65 10.02
CA PHE A 298 -13.21 8.01 11.30
C PHE A 298 -13.77 6.79 12.03
N PRO A 299 -13.63 6.70 13.36
CA PRO A 299 -14.20 5.60 14.13
C PRO A 299 -15.71 5.58 14.02
N GLY A 300 -16.27 4.38 14.09
CA GLY A 300 -17.69 4.17 14.28
C GLY A 300 -18.10 4.15 15.75
N SER A 301 -19.24 3.52 16.01
CA SER A 301 -19.78 3.38 17.35
C SER A 301 -18.96 2.40 18.21
N SER A 302 -19.01 2.60 19.53
CA SER A 302 -18.49 1.65 20.52
C SER A 302 -19.36 0.40 20.66
N THR A 303 -20.62 0.44 20.21
CA THR A 303 -21.56 -0.69 20.25
C THR A 303 -22.36 -0.83 18.96
N THR A 304 -23.19 -1.87 18.88
CA THR A 304 -23.99 -2.15 17.68
C THR A 304 -25.21 -1.24 17.50
N VAL A 305 -25.59 -0.46 18.52
CA VAL A 305 -26.84 0.34 18.55
C VAL A 305 -26.69 1.74 19.17
N SER A 306 -25.57 2.04 19.82
CA SER A 306 -25.32 3.35 20.44
C SER A 306 -24.74 4.34 19.41
N THR A 307 -24.88 5.64 19.64
CA THR A 307 -24.17 6.69 18.89
C THR A 307 -22.87 7.12 19.55
N GLN A 308 -22.50 6.52 20.70
CA GLN A 308 -21.23 6.79 21.36
C GLN A 308 -20.07 6.34 20.46
N GLU A 309 -19.15 7.25 20.15
CA GLU A 309 -17.96 6.95 19.38
C GLU A 309 -17.04 5.97 20.12
N LYS A 310 -16.36 5.10 19.36
CA LYS A 310 -15.32 4.24 19.90
C LYS A 310 -14.17 5.10 20.45
N THR A 311 -13.70 4.79 21.66
CA THR A 311 -12.54 5.45 22.27
C THR A 311 -11.29 5.24 21.43
N LEU A 312 -10.54 6.31 21.20
CA LEU A 312 -9.27 6.29 20.50
C LEU A 312 -8.12 6.67 21.42
N TYR A 313 -6.93 6.17 21.10
CA TYR A 313 -5.72 6.35 21.91
C TYR A 313 -4.58 6.89 21.05
N THR A 314 -3.75 7.74 21.64
CA THR A 314 -2.42 8.09 21.11
C THR A 314 -1.41 6.99 21.46
N ILE A 315 -0.17 7.10 21.00
CA ILE A 315 0.90 6.15 21.37
C ILE A 315 1.28 6.19 22.86
N ALA A 316 0.99 7.31 23.54
CA ALA A 316 1.19 7.48 24.97
C ALA A 316 -0.05 7.05 25.79
N ASN A 317 -1.00 6.35 25.16
CA ASN A 317 -2.25 5.86 25.75
C ASN A 317 -3.15 6.97 26.32
N SER A 318 -2.97 8.21 25.86
CA SER A 318 -3.91 9.30 26.15
C SER A 318 -5.07 9.28 25.15
N ASN A 319 -6.26 9.67 25.60
CA ASN A 319 -7.46 9.69 24.76
C ASN A 319 -7.30 10.68 23.60
N PHE A 320 -7.65 10.23 22.39
CA PHE A 320 -7.76 11.05 21.20
C PHE A 320 -9.25 11.23 20.86
N ASN A 321 -9.64 12.42 20.44
CA ASN A 321 -11.00 12.71 19.99
C ASN A 321 -10.99 13.19 18.55
N ILE A 322 -11.95 12.72 17.75
CA ILE A 322 -12.20 13.31 16.44
C ILE A 322 -12.73 14.72 16.64
N LEU A 323 -12.08 15.69 16.01
CA LEU A 323 -12.60 17.05 15.96
C LEU A 323 -13.68 17.13 14.89
N LYS A 324 -14.76 17.86 15.18
CA LYS A 324 -15.84 18.15 14.22
C LYS A 324 -15.81 19.63 13.96
N VAL A 325 -15.56 20.01 12.71
CA VAL A 325 -15.37 21.40 12.32
C VAL A 325 -16.27 21.71 11.15
N GLU A 326 -17.03 22.79 11.26
CA GLU A 326 -17.75 23.34 10.12
C GLU A 326 -16.72 23.89 9.13
N MET A 327 -16.70 23.35 7.90
CA MET A 327 -15.60 23.63 6.96
C MET A 327 -15.39 25.13 6.70
N GLN A 328 -16.46 25.92 6.67
CA GLN A 328 -16.44 27.36 6.37
C GLN A 328 -15.78 28.19 7.47
N THR A 329 -15.56 27.62 8.66
CA THR A 329 -14.82 28.29 9.74
C THR A 329 -13.32 28.25 9.53
N MET A 330 -12.84 27.43 8.58
CA MET A 330 -11.44 27.34 8.20
C MET A 330 -11.19 28.19 6.96
N PRO A 331 -10.00 28.79 6.81
CA PRO A 331 -9.63 29.44 5.55
C PRO A 331 -9.46 28.38 4.46
N ALA A 332 -10.17 28.53 3.35
CA ALA A 332 -9.96 27.72 2.15
C ALA A 332 -8.59 28.08 1.53
N ILE A 333 -7.87 27.08 1.03
CA ILE A 333 -6.59 27.24 0.35
C ILE A 333 -6.84 26.94 -1.13
N GLN A 334 -6.56 27.92 -2.01
CA GLN A 334 -6.87 27.81 -3.45
C GLN A 334 -8.37 27.49 -3.72
N GLY A 335 -9.27 27.99 -2.86
CA GLY A 335 -10.72 27.82 -3.02
C GLY A 335 -11.30 26.51 -2.49
N ASN A 336 -10.50 25.61 -1.91
CA ASN A 336 -10.99 24.34 -1.36
C ASN A 336 -10.29 23.96 -0.04
N TYR A 337 -10.72 22.84 0.55
CA TYR A 337 -10.30 22.37 1.88
C TYR A 337 -9.42 21.11 1.85
N ILE A 338 -8.91 20.68 0.68
CA ILE A 338 -8.11 19.44 0.58
C ILE A 338 -6.84 19.50 1.42
N GLN A 339 -6.14 20.64 1.39
CA GLN A 339 -4.93 20.84 2.16
C GLN A 339 -5.26 20.80 3.65
N ASN A 340 -6.33 21.45 4.08
CA ASN A 340 -6.78 21.44 5.47
C ASN A 340 -7.13 20.02 5.93
N ALA A 341 -7.77 19.22 5.08
CA ALA A 341 -8.08 17.82 5.36
C ALA A 341 -6.82 16.96 5.50
N ILE A 342 -5.85 17.12 4.61
CA ILE A 342 -4.56 16.41 4.67
C ILE A 342 -3.75 16.82 5.90
N ARG A 343 -3.75 18.12 6.26
CA ARG A 343 -3.08 18.63 7.46
C ARG A 343 -3.73 18.12 8.76
N ASN A 344 -5.02 17.81 8.73
CA ASN A 344 -5.81 17.47 9.92
C ASN A 344 -6.60 16.17 9.71
N PRO A 345 -5.92 15.02 9.59
CA PRO A 345 -6.57 13.73 9.35
C PRO A 345 -7.56 13.30 10.45
N GLY A 346 -7.40 13.80 11.68
CA GLY A 346 -8.32 13.57 12.80
C GLY A 346 -9.49 14.55 12.90
N THR A 347 -9.71 15.39 11.88
CA THR A 347 -10.82 16.36 11.84
C THR A 347 -11.84 15.96 10.79
N PHE A 348 -13.10 15.82 11.21
CA PHE A 348 -14.26 15.64 10.37
C PHE A 348 -14.82 17.01 9.96
N TYR A 349 -14.88 17.28 8.66
CA TYR A 349 -15.34 18.56 8.13
C TYR A 349 -16.81 18.47 7.73
N PHE A 350 -17.72 19.01 8.54
CA PHE A 350 -19.15 19.02 8.24
C PHE A 350 -19.56 20.34 7.55
N SER A 351 -20.75 20.34 6.92
CA SER A 351 -21.35 21.51 6.25
C SER A 351 -22.80 21.66 6.68
N SER A 352 -23.07 22.61 7.59
CA SER A 352 -24.42 22.81 8.17
C SER A 352 -25.38 23.60 7.26
N GLY A 353 -24.83 24.43 6.36
CA GLY A 353 -25.60 25.45 5.64
C GLY A 353 -25.66 25.31 4.11
N ARG A 354 -24.84 24.46 3.47
CA ARG A 354 -24.75 24.39 1.99
C ARG A 354 -24.35 23.03 1.45
N LEU A 355 -24.93 22.71 0.28
CA LEU A 355 -24.46 21.78 -0.75
C LEU A 355 -23.64 20.58 -0.21
N GLY A 356 -24.07 19.82 0.81
CA GLY A 356 -23.57 18.48 1.17
C GLY A 356 -22.09 18.06 0.98
N ASP A 357 -21.10 18.95 0.90
CA ASP A 357 -19.72 18.66 0.49
C ASP A 357 -18.73 19.27 1.50
N TRP A 358 -17.68 18.52 1.82
CA TRP A 358 -16.62 18.96 2.73
C TRP A 358 -15.46 19.61 1.98
N TYR A 359 -15.34 19.37 0.67
CA TYR A 359 -14.20 19.78 -0.14
C TYR A 359 -14.26 21.26 -0.52
N THR A 360 -15.42 21.76 -0.91
CA THR A 360 -15.68 23.17 -1.23
C THR A 360 -17.18 23.43 -1.37
N ASP A 361 -17.61 24.67 -1.17
CA ASP A 361 -18.96 25.14 -1.51
C ASP A 361 -19.01 25.91 -2.84
N ASP A 362 -17.86 26.08 -3.50
CA ASP A 362 -17.73 26.66 -4.83
C ASP A 362 -17.63 25.55 -5.88
N LYS A 363 -18.69 25.39 -6.68
CA LYS A 363 -18.76 24.38 -7.74
C LYS A 363 -17.63 24.51 -8.77
N THR A 364 -17.05 25.70 -8.95
CA THR A 364 -16.02 25.96 -9.97
C THR A 364 -14.65 25.38 -9.64
N VAL A 365 -14.42 25.03 -8.37
CA VAL A 365 -13.15 24.46 -7.87
C VAL A 365 -13.33 23.07 -7.29
N LYS A 366 -14.48 22.43 -7.54
CA LYS A 366 -14.74 21.04 -7.12
C LYS A 366 -13.80 20.05 -7.80
N ASN A 367 -13.62 18.90 -7.15
CA ASN A 367 -12.91 17.77 -7.71
C ASN A 367 -13.74 16.48 -7.53
N ASP A 368 -14.20 15.94 -8.65
CA ASP A 368 -15.01 14.72 -8.73
C ASP A 368 -14.16 13.44 -8.91
N HIS A 369 -12.83 13.57 -8.88
CA HIS A 369 -11.87 12.50 -9.14
C HIS A 369 -10.94 12.19 -7.95
N LEU A 370 -11.44 12.33 -6.73
CA LEU A 370 -10.63 12.11 -5.53
C LEU A 370 -10.37 10.63 -5.23
N TRP A 371 -11.35 9.74 -5.48
CA TRP A 371 -11.19 8.29 -5.33
C TRP A 371 -11.08 7.54 -6.66
N GLU A 372 -11.61 8.12 -7.74
CA GLU A 372 -11.66 7.52 -9.07
C GLU A 372 -11.16 8.52 -10.12
N ASN A 373 -10.14 8.13 -10.89
CA ASN A 373 -9.66 8.93 -12.01
C ASN A 373 -10.70 8.94 -13.15
N SER A 374 -10.57 9.85 -14.11
CA SER A 374 -11.49 9.96 -15.24
C SER A 374 -11.57 8.71 -16.13
N ASP A 375 -10.56 7.84 -16.06
CA ASP A 375 -10.50 6.55 -16.78
C ASP A 375 -11.05 5.36 -15.95
N GLY A 376 -11.61 5.62 -14.76
CA GLY A 376 -12.16 4.61 -13.87
C GLY A 376 -11.12 3.88 -13.01
N THR A 377 -9.86 4.31 -13.05
CA THR A 377 -8.79 3.74 -12.22
C THR A 377 -8.75 4.37 -10.83
N LYS A 378 -8.10 3.69 -9.89
CA LYS A 378 -7.91 4.14 -8.50
C LYS A 378 -7.16 5.48 -8.46
N ALA A 379 -7.74 6.48 -7.81
CA ALA A 379 -7.11 7.79 -7.62
C ALA A 379 -6.28 7.86 -6.32
N PRO A 380 -5.41 8.87 -6.16
CA PRO A 380 -4.44 8.91 -5.05
C PRO A 380 -5.06 9.01 -3.65
N ASN A 381 -6.31 9.48 -3.49
CA ASN A 381 -6.97 9.52 -2.18
C ASN A 381 -7.84 8.28 -1.90
N ASP A 382 -7.89 7.31 -2.80
CA ASP A 382 -8.65 6.08 -2.57
C ASP A 382 -8.12 5.35 -1.31
N PRO A 383 -8.99 5.06 -0.31
CA PRO A 383 -8.57 4.51 0.97
C PRO A 383 -8.26 3.01 0.94
N CYS A 384 -8.62 2.29 -0.14
CA CYS A 384 -8.50 0.84 -0.18
C CYS A 384 -7.02 0.39 -0.24
N PRO A 385 -6.71 -0.83 0.24
CA PRO A 385 -5.36 -1.40 0.21
C PRO A 385 -4.91 -1.79 -1.21
N PRO A 386 -3.65 -2.24 -1.41
CA PRO A 386 -3.13 -2.58 -2.73
C PRO A 386 -3.98 -3.60 -3.50
N GLY A 387 -4.29 -3.31 -4.77
CA GLY A 387 -5.09 -4.18 -5.64
C GLY A 387 -6.62 -4.08 -5.42
N TRP A 388 -7.05 -3.13 -4.61
CA TRP A 388 -8.44 -2.86 -4.27
C TRP A 388 -8.73 -1.37 -4.39
N ARG A 389 -9.95 -1.03 -4.81
CA ARG A 389 -10.44 0.35 -4.95
C ARG A 389 -11.84 0.52 -4.39
N VAL A 390 -12.26 1.76 -4.17
CA VAL A 390 -13.66 2.07 -3.90
C VAL A 390 -14.48 1.71 -5.14
N PRO A 391 -15.65 1.05 -5.01
CA PRO A 391 -16.45 0.65 -6.17
C PRO A 391 -16.91 1.85 -6.99
N ALA A 392 -16.45 1.96 -8.23
CA ALA A 392 -16.96 2.93 -9.19
C ALA A 392 -18.39 2.59 -9.63
N SER A 393 -19.18 3.60 -9.96
CA SER A 393 -20.48 3.43 -10.63
C SER A 393 -20.28 3.16 -12.12
N GLY A 394 -21.17 2.37 -12.71
CA GLY A 394 -21.52 2.52 -14.12
C GLY A 394 -22.87 3.23 -14.27
N THR A 395 -23.16 3.79 -15.44
CA THR A 395 -24.50 4.37 -15.74
C THR A 395 -25.54 3.27 -15.96
N GLY A 396 -26.74 3.40 -15.38
CA GLY A 396 -27.86 2.46 -15.59
C GLY A 396 -27.74 1.17 -14.77
N ASP A 397 -28.11 0.02 -15.34
CA ASP A 397 -28.12 -1.30 -14.69
C ASP A 397 -26.72 -1.88 -14.40
N THR A 398 -25.67 -1.06 -14.48
CA THR A 398 -24.25 -1.45 -14.35
C THR A 398 -23.64 -1.06 -13.00
N THR A 399 -24.46 -0.69 -12.02
CA THR A 399 -23.96 -0.34 -10.67
C THR A 399 -23.43 -1.58 -9.91
N PRO A 400 -22.44 -1.46 -9.01
CA PRO A 400 -21.84 -2.61 -8.32
C PRO A 400 -22.84 -3.40 -7.47
N TRP A 401 -23.92 -2.75 -7.00
CA TRP A 401 -24.98 -3.36 -6.20
C TRP A 401 -26.32 -3.48 -6.93
N ALA A 402 -26.36 -3.31 -8.25
CA ALA A 402 -27.58 -3.42 -9.04
C ALA A 402 -28.27 -4.77 -8.80
N GLY A 403 -29.58 -4.74 -8.57
CA GLY A 403 -30.38 -5.94 -8.31
C GLY A 403 -30.50 -6.32 -6.82
N LEU A 404 -29.76 -5.68 -5.92
CA LEU A 404 -30.01 -5.86 -4.49
C LEU A 404 -31.38 -5.27 -4.12
N VAL A 405 -32.18 -6.10 -3.48
CA VAL A 405 -33.50 -5.75 -2.96
C VAL A 405 -33.57 -6.16 -1.50
N SER A 406 -34.42 -5.50 -0.73
CA SER A 406 -34.66 -5.89 0.66
C SER A 406 -35.26 -7.29 0.69
N GLY A 407 -34.55 -8.24 1.32
CA GLY A 407 -35.06 -9.61 1.53
C GLY A 407 -35.99 -9.71 2.73
N GLY A 408 -36.18 -8.63 3.49
CA GLY A 408 -36.84 -8.66 4.80
C GLY A 408 -35.98 -9.29 5.90
N ASN A 409 -34.68 -9.48 5.64
CA ASN A 409 -33.73 -10.13 6.55
C ASN A 409 -32.98 -9.13 7.45
N PHE A 410 -33.33 -7.85 7.37
CA PHE A 410 -32.68 -6.81 8.15
C PHE A 410 -32.90 -7.05 9.65
N ASP A 411 -31.81 -7.14 10.41
CA ASP A 411 -31.85 -7.28 11.86
C ASP A 411 -31.24 -6.05 12.52
N ALA A 412 -32.02 -5.38 13.39
CA ALA A 412 -31.60 -4.18 14.08
C ALA A 412 -30.39 -4.46 15.00
N GLY A 413 -29.38 -3.60 14.92
CA GLY A 413 -28.08 -3.80 15.55
C GLY A 413 -27.12 -4.66 14.72
N LYS A 414 -27.64 -5.49 13.78
CA LYS A 414 -26.81 -6.30 12.89
C LYS A 414 -26.68 -5.66 11.52
N GLY A 415 -27.71 -5.65 10.68
CA GLY A 415 -27.65 -5.25 9.28
C GLY A 415 -28.42 -6.20 8.37
N GLU A 416 -28.07 -6.18 7.09
CA GLU A 416 -28.71 -7.01 6.05
C GLU A 416 -27.73 -8.09 5.59
N ASP A 417 -28.20 -9.32 5.50
CA ASP A 417 -27.46 -10.41 4.84
C ASP A 417 -28.11 -10.69 3.48
N TYR A 418 -27.43 -10.26 2.41
CA TYR A 418 -27.89 -10.50 1.05
C TYR A 418 -27.39 -11.88 0.60
N PRO A 419 -28.26 -12.83 0.22
CA PRO A 419 -27.84 -14.18 -0.15
C PRO A 419 -26.70 -14.23 -1.18
N ASP A 420 -26.74 -13.33 -2.18
CA ASP A 420 -25.78 -13.31 -3.28
C ASP A 420 -24.60 -12.34 -3.08
N ALA A 421 -24.74 -11.33 -2.22
CA ALA A 421 -23.70 -10.30 -2.01
C ALA A 421 -23.02 -10.37 -0.62
N GLY A 422 -23.52 -11.22 0.28
CA GLY A 422 -23.05 -11.39 1.64
C GLY A 422 -23.58 -10.34 2.63
N TYR A 423 -22.94 -10.31 3.80
CA TYR A 423 -23.38 -9.52 4.94
C TYR A 423 -22.89 -8.07 4.91
N TYR A 424 -23.83 -7.13 5.09
CA TYR A 424 -23.59 -5.70 5.20
C TYR A 424 -24.11 -5.18 6.55
N PRO A 425 -23.22 -4.63 7.39
CA PRO A 425 -23.59 -4.20 8.72
C PRO A 425 -24.39 -2.88 8.70
N ALA A 426 -25.42 -2.78 9.53
CA ALA A 426 -26.06 -1.51 9.87
C ALA A 426 -25.13 -0.71 10.79
N ALA A 427 -24.10 -0.09 10.22
CA ALA A 427 -23.10 0.68 10.96
C ALA A 427 -23.60 2.07 11.39
N GLY A 428 -24.69 2.56 10.80
CA GLY A 428 -25.08 3.97 10.85
C GLY A 428 -24.21 4.80 9.91
N TYR A 429 -24.04 6.07 10.25
CA TYR A 429 -23.19 7.01 9.52
C TYR A 429 -22.85 8.24 10.36
N ARG A 430 -21.86 9.03 9.91
CA ARG A 430 -21.63 10.39 10.42
C ARG A 430 -22.39 11.40 9.59
N ALA A 431 -23.21 12.23 10.23
CA ALA A 431 -24.08 13.19 9.57
C ALA A 431 -23.27 14.31 8.89
N ALA A 432 -23.68 14.71 7.68
CA ALA A 432 -22.99 15.73 6.90
C ALA A 432 -23.03 17.14 7.51
N ASP A 433 -24.03 17.43 8.35
CA ASP A 433 -24.34 18.75 8.92
C ASP A 433 -23.77 18.97 10.32
N THR A 434 -23.35 17.90 11.00
CA THR A 434 -22.86 17.94 12.39
C THR A 434 -21.61 17.10 12.63
N GLY A 435 -21.36 16.08 11.80
CA GLY A 435 -20.31 15.08 12.01
C GLY A 435 -20.62 14.02 13.07
N GLU A 436 -21.81 14.09 13.69
CA GLU A 436 -22.24 13.16 14.74
C GLU A 436 -22.65 11.79 14.17
N LEU A 437 -22.44 10.73 14.95
CA LEU A 437 -22.91 9.39 14.60
C LEU A 437 -24.43 9.29 14.79
N ILE A 438 -25.12 8.80 13.77
CA ILE A 438 -26.57 8.58 13.79
C ILE A 438 -26.97 7.26 13.12
N SER A 439 -28.18 6.80 13.42
CA SER A 439 -28.80 5.59 12.85
C SER A 439 -28.00 4.29 13.04
N VAL A 440 -27.12 4.23 14.04
CA VAL A 440 -26.34 3.03 14.37
C VAL A 440 -27.28 1.87 14.65
N GLY A 441 -27.05 0.73 13.98
CA GLY A 441 -27.88 -0.47 14.11
C GLY A 441 -29.21 -0.42 13.33
N THR A 442 -29.61 0.72 12.77
CA THR A 442 -30.91 0.86 12.07
C THR A 442 -30.76 1.14 10.58
N GLN A 443 -29.57 1.57 10.15
CA GLN A 443 -29.25 1.84 8.76
C GLN A 443 -27.79 1.48 8.45
N GLY A 444 -27.52 1.06 7.22
CA GLY A 444 -26.18 0.96 6.69
C GLY A 444 -26.03 1.75 5.39
N ASN A 445 -24.82 2.27 5.19
CA ASN A 445 -24.47 3.11 4.04
C ASN A 445 -23.07 2.72 3.55
N VAL A 446 -22.93 2.45 2.25
CA VAL A 446 -21.63 2.11 1.64
C VAL A 446 -21.40 2.98 0.41
N TRP A 447 -20.24 3.64 0.35
CA TRP A 447 -19.89 4.59 -0.71
C TRP A 447 -19.65 3.95 -2.07
N TYR A 448 -19.96 4.73 -3.10
CA TYR A 448 -19.38 4.62 -4.44
C TYR A 448 -18.18 5.56 -4.58
N GLY A 449 -17.26 5.18 -5.47
CA GLY A 449 -16.12 5.97 -5.92
C GLY A 449 -16.54 7.12 -6.82
N SER A 450 -17.48 6.88 -7.75
CA SER A 450 -17.91 7.89 -8.72
C SER A 450 -18.74 8.99 -8.09
N ALA A 451 -18.37 10.23 -8.38
CA ALA A 451 -19.12 11.42 -7.99
C ALA A 451 -20.32 11.65 -8.91
N LEU A 452 -21.36 12.30 -8.38
CA LEU A 452 -22.38 12.93 -9.21
C LEU A 452 -21.84 14.27 -9.71
N ALA A 453 -21.55 14.35 -11.02
CA ALA A 453 -21.01 15.55 -11.65
C ALA A 453 -21.91 16.77 -11.38
N GLU A 454 -21.30 17.91 -11.08
CA GLU A 454 -21.96 19.19 -10.74
C GLU A 454 -22.77 19.20 -9.43
N GLU A 455 -22.85 18.06 -8.73
CA GLU A 455 -23.56 17.92 -7.46
C GLU A 455 -22.59 17.84 -6.28
N SER A 456 -23.12 18.05 -5.09
CA SER A 456 -22.41 17.88 -3.82
C SER A 456 -22.57 16.49 -3.21
N GLU A 457 -23.06 15.57 -4.01
CA GLU A 457 -23.47 14.24 -3.60
C GLU A 457 -22.65 13.21 -4.37
N SER A 458 -22.64 12.01 -3.84
CA SER A 458 -22.18 10.81 -4.50
C SER A 458 -23.22 9.71 -4.31
N PHE A 459 -23.05 8.58 -4.99
CA PHE A 459 -23.90 7.42 -4.80
C PHE A 459 -23.49 6.62 -3.57
N ARG A 460 -24.47 5.95 -2.97
CA ARG A 460 -24.29 4.98 -1.89
C ARG A 460 -25.25 3.81 -2.03
N LEU A 461 -24.83 2.63 -1.60
CA LEU A 461 -25.76 1.59 -1.18
C LEU A 461 -26.32 2.02 0.17
N LYS A 462 -27.64 2.28 0.24
CA LYS A 462 -28.36 2.52 1.50
C LYS A 462 -29.28 1.34 1.79
N PHE A 463 -29.28 0.86 3.02
CA PHE A 463 -30.21 -0.19 3.45
C PHE A 463 -30.65 -0.01 4.90
N GLU A 464 -31.90 -0.35 5.16
CA GLU A 464 -32.59 -0.30 6.45
C GLU A 464 -33.74 -1.29 6.44
N ALA A 465 -34.48 -1.39 7.55
CA ALA A 465 -35.61 -2.32 7.64
C ALA A 465 -36.58 -2.12 6.46
N TYR A 466 -36.80 -3.20 5.71
CA TYR A 466 -37.70 -3.27 4.55
C TYR A 466 -37.32 -2.39 3.34
N SER A 467 -36.10 -1.83 3.30
CA SER A 467 -35.67 -0.96 2.20
C SER A 467 -34.20 -1.15 1.88
N THR A 468 -33.92 -1.47 0.62
CA THR A 468 -32.57 -1.47 0.04
C THR A 468 -32.61 -0.58 -1.19
N LEU A 469 -31.76 0.43 -1.21
CA LEU A 469 -31.57 1.36 -2.31
C LEU A 469 -30.13 1.20 -2.79
N PRO A 470 -29.90 0.42 -3.87
CA PRO A 470 -28.56 0.12 -4.36
C PRO A 470 -27.75 1.36 -4.73
N SER A 471 -28.39 2.41 -5.23
CA SER A 471 -27.75 3.62 -5.75
C SER A 471 -28.50 4.87 -5.29
N GLU A 472 -28.54 5.09 -3.98
CA GLU A 472 -29.13 6.28 -3.36
C GLU A 472 -28.14 7.44 -3.36
N ARG A 473 -28.63 8.69 -3.33
CA ARG A 473 -27.76 9.86 -3.19
C ARG A 473 -27.33 10.07 -1.74
N GLY A 474 -26.12 10.58 -1.56
CA GLY A 474 -25.58 10.94 -0.25
C GLY A 474 -24.63 12.12 -0.34
N ALA A 475 -24.78 13.08 0.57
CA ALA A 475 -23.89 14.23 0.72
C ALA A 475 -22.44 13.77 0.94
N ARG A 476 -21.50 14.22 0.11
CA ARG A 476 -20.06 13.89 0.18
C ARG A 476 -19.42 14.21 1.54
N ALA A 477 -19.96 15.18 2.28
CA ALA A 477 -19.56 15.52 3.64
C ALA A 477 -19.92 14.44 4.69
N SER A 478 -20.87 13.54 4.39
CA SER A 478 -21.23 12.43 5.29
C SER A 478 -20.07 11.45 5.46
N GLY A 479 -20.03 10.74 6.59
CA GLY A 479 -19.14 9.60 6.77
C GLY A 479 -19.90 8.29 6.56
N PHE A 480 -19.70 7.61 5.43
CA PHE A 480 -20.22 6.27 5.17
C PHE A 480 -19.11 5.22 5.11
N SER A 481 -19.48 3.96 5.23
CA SER A 481 -18.53 2.85 5.13
C SER A 481 -18.03 2.70 3.70
N VAL A 482 -16.87 2.08 3.54
CA VAL A 482 -16.31 1.68 2.24
C VAL A 482 -16.24 0.15 2.21
N ARG A 483 -16.67 -0.45 1.10
CA ARG A 483 -16.43 -1.87 0.81
C ARG A 483 -15.70 -1.98 -0.51
N CYS A 484 -14.41 -2.28 -0.44
CA CYS A 484 -13.56 -2.24 -1.62
C CYS A 484 -13.91 -3.35 -2.61
N VAL A 485 -13.72 -3.04 -3.89
CA VAL A 485 -13.77 -3.98 -5.01
C VAL A 485 -12.37 -4.18 -5.57
N LYS A 486 -12.09 -5.37 -6.12
CA LYS A 486 -10.83 -5.67 -6.79
C LYS A 486 -10.64 -4.74 -8.02
N GLU A 487 -9.41 -4.26 -8.22
CA GLU A 487 -9.05 -3.36 -9.33
C GLU A 487 -9.23 -3.97 -10.73
#